data_AF-A0A4V1ZZM8-F1
#
_entry.id   AF-A0A4V1ZZM8-F1
#
_cell.length_a   1.000
_cell.length_b   1.000
_cell.length_c   1.000
_cell.angle_alpha   90.00
_cell.angle_beta   90.00
_cell.angle_gamma   90.00
#
_symmetry.space_group_name_H-M   'P 1'
#
loop_
_entity.id
_entity.type
_entity.pdbx_description
1 polymer ?
#
loop_
_entity_poly.entity_id
_entity_poly.type
_entity_poly.pdbx_seq_one_letter_code
_entity_poly.pdbx_strand_id
1 'polypeptide(L)' 'MITPPAIRIDNLVKRYAPPPKSSDEGKLALKGVTFDVPQGGIFGLLGPNGAG' A
#
# COMPACT_ATOMS: atom_id res chain seq x y z
N MET A 1 5.42 -24.09 -12.83
CA MET A 1 4.02 -23.66 -12.70
C MET A 1 4.03 -22.33 -11.98
N ILE A 2 3.33 -21.31 -12.48
CA ILE A 2 3.18 -20.04 -11.76
C ILE A 2 2.04 -20.25 -10.77
N THR A 3 2.36 -20.26 -9.47
CA THR A 3 1.33 -20.33 -8.43
C THR A 3 0.51 -19.04 -8.50
N PRO A 4 -0.84 -19.10 -8.51
CA PRO A 4 -1.64 -17.89 -8.49
C PRO A 4 -1.33 -17.07 -7.23
N PRO A 5 -1.40 -15.73 -7.30
CA PRO A 5 -1.22 -14.90 -6.12
C PRO A 5 -2.39 -15.14 -5.15
N ALA A 6 -2.07 -15.32 -3.88
CA ALA A 6 -3.05 -15.29 -2.80
C ALA A 6 -3.50 -13.85 -2.49
N ILE A 7 -2.61 -12.89 -2.70
CA ILE A 7 -2.91 -11.45 -2.58
C ILE A 7 -2.41 -10.78 -3.85
N ARG A 8 -3.27 -10.00 -4.50
CA ARG A 8 -2.93 -9.11 -5.60
C ARG A 8 -3.31 -7.69 -5.22
N ILE A 9 -2.34 -6.79 -5.28
CA ILE A 9 -2.54 -5.35 -5.11
C ILE A 9 -2.20 -4.70 -6.45
N ASP A 10 -3.11 -3.90 -6.99
CA ASP A 10 -2.92 -3.17 -8.24
C ASP A 10 -3.21 -1.69 -8.06
N ASN A 11 -2.21 -0.86 -8.34
CA ASN A 11 -2.23 0.59 -8.30
C ASN A 11 -2.93 1.18 -7.06
N LEU A 12 -2.69 0.59 -5.89
CA LEU A 12 -3.36 1.00 -4.66
C LEU A 12 -2.86 2.38 -4.21
N VAL A 13 -3.80 3.30 -4.08
CA VAL A 13 -3.56 4.65 -3.56
C VAL A 13 -4.32 4.82 -2.26
N LYS A 14 -3.64 5.36 -1.23
CA LYS A 14 -4.25 5.73 0.04
C LYS A 14 -3.83 7.13 0.43
N ARG A 15 -4.82 7.99 0.65
CA ARG A 15 -4.65 9.32 1.24
C ARG A 15 -5.47 9.41 2.53
N TYR A 16 -4.84 9.87 3.61
CA TYR A 16 -5.53 10.24 4.84
C TYR A 16 -6.09 11.65 4.73
N ALA A 17 -7.24 11.87 5.37
CA ALA A 17 -7.86 13.19 5.41
C ALA A 17 -6.93 14.22 6.09
N PRO A 18 -6.95 15.49 5.64
CA PRO A 18 -6.28 16.57 6.35
C PRO A 18 -6.95 16.81 7.72
N PRO A 19 -6.26 17.50 8.65
CA PRO A 19 -6.89 17.97 9.88
C PRO A 19 -8.12 18.86 9.60
N PRO A 20 -9.12 18.90 10.51
CA PRO A 20 -10.25 19.80 10.36
C PRO A 20 -9.79 21.26 10.21
N LYS A 21 -10.41 22.01 9.29
CA LYS A 21 -10.09 23.42 8.96
C LYS A 21 -8.74 23.66 8.27
N SER A 22 -8.04 22.61 7.81
CA SER A 22 -6.90 22.76 6.89
C SER A 22 -7.38 22.83 5.43
N SER A 23 -6.64 23.58 4.60
CA SER A 23 -6.77 23.60 3.14
C SER A 23 -5.84 22.59 2.44
N ASP A 24 -5.13 21.74 3.18
CA ASP A 24 -4.23 20.73 2.63
C ASP A 24 -5.01 19.57 1.99
N GLU A 25 -4.39 18.90 1.02
CA GLU A 25 -4.99 17.71 0.40
C GLU A 25 -5.04 16.49 1.34
N GLY A 26 -4.30 16.50 2.45
CA GLY A 26 -4.11 15.35 3.34
C GLY A 26 -2.92 14.46 2.95
N LYS A 27 -2.50 13.58 3.85
CA LYS A 27 -1.25 12.81 3.70
C LYS A 27 -1.43 11.65 2.70
N LEU A 28 -0.69 11.70 1.60
CA LEU A 28 -0.56 10.56 0.69
C LEU A 28 0.35 9.51 1.33
N ALA A 29 -0.23 8.37 1.70
CA ALA A 29 0.42 7.29 2.43
C ALA A 29 0.89 6.19 1.46
N LEU A 30 0.00 5.76 0.56
CA LEU A 30 0.33 4.85 -0.53
C LEU A 30 0.15 5.55 -1.88
N LYS A 31 1.15 5.47 -2.75
CA LYS A 31 1.18 6.13 -4.06
C LYS A 31 1.29 5.11 -5.19
N GLY A 32 0.19 4.42 -5.50
CA GLY A 32 0.11 3.50 -6.64
C GLY A 32 0.93 2.23 -6.42
N VAL A 33 0.73 1.58 -5.27
CA VAL A 33 1.46 0.36 -4.91
C VAL A 33 0.90 -0.82 -5.70
N THR A 34 1.77 -1.60 -6.35
CA THR A 34 1.42 -2.82 -7.09
C THR A 34 2.37 -3.94 -6.69
N PHE A 35 1.82 -5.07 -6.23
CA PHE A 35 2.58 -6.30 -5.99
C PHE A 35 1.65 -7.52 -5.86
N ASP A 36 2.23 -8.70 -6.07
CA ASP A 36 1.58 -9.99 -5.88
C ASP A 36 2.28 -10.75 -4.74
N VAL A 37 1.51 -11.41 -3.87
CA VAL A 37 2.01 -12.37 -2.88
C VAL A 37 1.61 -13.78 -3.34
N PRO A 38 2.57 -14.67 -3.69
CA PRO A 38 2.27 -16.04 -4.10
C PRO A 38 1.56 -16.84 -3.01
N GLN A 39 0.64 -17.73 -3.39
CA GLN A 39 0.02 -18.65 -2.43
C GLN A 39 1.07 -19.53 -1.73
N GLY A 40 1.00 -19.59 -0.40
CA GLY A 40 1.95 -20.32 0.44
C GLY A 40 3.29 -19.60 0.69
N GLY A 41 3.48 -18.40 0.13
CA GLY A 41 4.68 -17.59 0.35
C GLY A 41 4.67 -16.85 1.70
N ILE A 42 5.86 -16.56 2.23
CA ILE A 42 6.06 -15.63 3.35
C ILE A 42 6.53 -14.31 2.75
N PHE A 43 5.82 -13.23 3.04
CA PHE A 43 6.09 -11.89 2.51
C PHE A 43 6.22 -10.89 3.66
N GLY A 44 7.31 -10.13 3.68
CA GLY A 44 7.58 -9.12 4.70
C GLY A 44 7.55 -7.72 4.10
N LEU A 45 6.85 -6.80 4.77
CA LEU A 45 6.94 -5.37 4.49
C LEU A 45 7.99 -4.75 5.40
N LEU A 46 8.97 -4.06 4.82
CA LEU A 46 10.05 -3.41 5.54
C LEU A 46 10.17 -1.95 5.10
N GLY A 47 10.31 -1.05 6.08
CA GLY A 47 10.49 0.37 5.84
C GLY A 47 10.60 1.16 7.15
N PRO A 48 11.07 2.42 7.08
CA PRO A 48 11.09 3.31 8.24
C PRO A 48 9.66 3.65 8.72
N ASN A 49 9.56 4.26 9.91
CA ASN A 49 8.28 4.72 10.44
C ASN A 49 7.57 5.67 9.46
N GLY A 50 6.35 5.31 9.05
CA GLY A 50 5.55 6.08 8.09
C GLY A 50 5.90 5.88 6.61
N ALA A 51 6.58 4.79 6.23
CA ALA A 51 6.95 4.48 4.84
C ALA A 51 5.77 4.17 3.91
N GLY A 52 4.59 3.90 4.46
CA GLY A 52 3.37 3.58 3.74
C GLY A 52 2.16 3.66 4.65
#